data_AF-A0A812MGK2-F1
#
_entry.id   AF-A0A812MGK2-F1
#
_cell.length_a   1.000
_cell.length_b   1.000
_cell.length_c   1.000
_cell.angle_alpha   90.00
_cell.angle_beta   90.00
_cell.angle_gamma   90.00
#
_symmetry.space_group_name_H-M   'P 1'
#
loop_
_entity.id
_entity.type
_entity.pdbx_description
1 polymer ?
#
loop_
_entity_poly.entity_id
_entity_poly.type
_entity_poly.pdbx_seq_one_letter_code
_entity_poly.pdbx_strand_id
1 'polypeptide(L)'
;MDGYLAILIAKKAASGFTLVIFDWASFATSRQGLLQAEIMVVLHLAASLALLAIEVPIFKIHLGLVSRNELAQEWKHNIHYIANGTSQGDSIPVEDLDDDEYNDLFDKGAFIYDPTRNPWDKGCSMNCWNFWCWPRWPAGEKGEF
;
A
#
# COMPACT_ATOMS: atom_id res chain seq x y z
N MET A 1 -14.17 8.52 -8.52
CA MET A 1 -12.96 7.75 -8.12
C MET A 1 -13.31 6.44 -7.41
N ASP A 2 -14.60 6.19 -7.16
CA ASP A 2 -15.13 5.10 -6.31
C ASP A 2 -15.21 3.74 -7.01
N GLY A 3 -15.24 3.71 -8.34
CA GLY A 3 -15.32 2.46 -9.12
C GLY A 3 -14.04 1.62 -9.07
N TYR A 4 -12.86 2.25 -9.01
CA TYR A 4 -11.57 1.53 -9.00
C TYR A 4 -11.31 0.82 -7.67
N LEU A 5 -11.69 1.45 -6.56
CA LEU A 5 -11.56 0.88 -5.22
C LEU A 5 -12.49 -0.32 -5.02
N ALA A 6 -13.74 -0.22 -5.49
CA ALA A 6 -14.69 -1.34 -5.48
C ALA A 6 -14.21 -2.53 -6.32
N ILE A 7 -13.60 -2.27 -7.49
CA ILE A 7 -13.00 -3.31 -8.34
C ILE A 7 -11.77 -3.94 -7.66
N LEU A 8 -10.95 -3.15 -6.97
CA LEU A 8 -9.79 -3.67 -6.25
C LEU A 8 -10.19 -4.54 -5.06
N ILE A 9 -11.19 -4.09 -4.28
CA ILE A 9 -11.75 -4.85 -3.14
C ILE A 9 -12.42 -6.14 -3.64
N ALA A 10 -13.19 -6.08 -4.73
CA ALA A 10 -13.80 -7.26 -5.34
C ALA A 10 -12.74 -8.25 -5.88
N LYS A 11 -11.66 -7.76 -6.49
CA LYS A 11 -10.51 -8.59 -6.91
C LYS A 11 -9.79 -9.24 -5.72
N LYS A 12 -9.66 -8.54 -4.60
CA LYS A 12 -9.02 -9.04 -3.37
C LYS A 12 -9.88 -10.05 -2.61
N ALA A 13 -11.20 -9.87 -2.61
CA ALA A 13 -12.14 -10.85 -2.08
C ALA A 13 -12.20 -12.11 -2.96
N ALA A 14 -12.15 -11.93 -4.29
CA ALA A 14 -12.05 -13.03 -5.24
C ALA A 14 -10.74 -13.82 -5.09
N SER A 15 -9.59 -13.17 -4.85
CA SER A 15 -8.31 -13.87 -4.68
C SER A 15 -8.27 -14.74 -3.42
N GLY A 16 -8.81 -14.26 -2.28
CA GLY A 16 -8.90 -15.05 -1.05
C GLY A 16 -9.81 -16.28 -1.19
N PHE A 17 -10.96 -16.13 -1.85
CA PHE A 17 -11.89 -17.24 -2.10
C PHE A 17 -11.31 -18.26 -3.10
N THR A 18 -10.55 -17.79 -4.10
CA THR A 18 -9.90 -18.65 -5.10
C THR A 18 -8.80 -19.50 -4.46
N LEU A 19 -8.03 -18.95 -3.52
CA LEU A 19 -6.99 -19.68 -2.79
C LEU A 19 -7.56 -20.83 -1.94
N VAL A 20 -8.65 -20.58 -1.20
CA VAL A 20 -9.30 -21.62 -0.39
C VAL A 20 -9.83 -22.76 -1.27
N ILE A 21 -10.37 -22.45 -2.46
CA ILE A 21 -10.80 -23.45 -3.43
C ILE A 21 -9.61 -24.22 -4.01
N PHE A 22 -8.50 -23.52 -4.33
CA PHE A 22 -7.27 -24.15 -4.82
C PHE A 22 -6.65 -25.08 -3.76
N ASP A 23 -6.65 -24.69 -2.49
CA ASP A 23 -6.11 -25.49 -1.38
C ASP A 23 -6.96 -26.73 -1.12
N TRP A 24 -8.29 -26.57 -1.12
CA TRP A 24 -9.21 -27.69 -1.00
C TRP A 24 -9.10 -28.64 -2.20
N ALA A 25 -9.02 -28.12 -3.43
CA ALA A 25 -8.80 -28.91 -4.63
C ALA A 25 -7.46 -29.64 -4.59
N SER A 26 -6.39 -28.99 -4.11
CA SER A 26 -5.07 -29.63 -3.92
C SER A 26 -5.13 -30.78 -2.93
N PHE A 27 -5.79 -30.56 -1.79
CA PHE A 27 -5.98 -31.59 -0.78
C PHE A 27 -6.82 -32.77 -1.32
N ALA A 28 -7.90 -32.49 -2.04
CA ALA A 28 -8.75 -33.52 -2.63
C ALA A 28 -8.02 -34.35 -3.70
N THR A 29 -7.21 -33.70 -4.56
CA THR A 29 -6.49 -34.35 -5.66
C THR A 29 -5.24 -35.09 -5.19
N SER A 30 -4.64 -34.69 -4.06
CA SER A 30 -3.51 -35.42 -3.46
C SER A 30 -3.84 -36.87 -3.08
N ARG A 31 -5.13 -37.20 -2.95
CA ARG A 31 -5.61 -38.56 -2.69
C ARG A 31 -5.70 -39.44 -3.95
N GLN A 32 -5.52 -38.87 -5.15
CA GLN A 32 -5.68 -39.56 -6.43
C GLN A 32 -4.35 -40.02 -7.07
N GLY A 33 -3.20 -39.44 -6.66
CA GLY A 33 -1.87 -39.91 -7.08
C GLY A 33 -0.74 -38.89 -6.82
N LEU A 34 0.49 -39.38 -6.67
CA LEU A 34 1.67 -38.56 -6.32
C LEU A 34 1.97 -37.45 -7.34
N LEU A 35 1.94 -37.78 -8.64
CA LEU A 35 2.21 -36.82 -9.71
C LEU A 35 1.22 -35.65 -9.75
N GLN A 36 -0.06 -35.92 -9.48
CA GLN A 36 -1.09 -34.88 -9.46
C GLN A 36 -0.91 -33.95 -8.26
N ALA A 37 -0.52 -34.49 -7.11
CA ALA A 37 -0.16 -33.70 -5.94
C ALA A 37 1.03 -32.78 -6.24
N GLU A 38 2.09 -33.30 -6.86
CA GLU A 38 3.29 -32.52 -7.24
C GLU A 38 2.95 -31.36 -8.19
N ILE A 39 2.23 -31.64 -9.29
CA ILE A 39 1.82 -30.61 -10.25
C ILE A 39 1.00 -29.52 -9.55
N MET A 40 0.06 -29.91 -8.69
CA MET A 40 -0.79 -28.96 -8.00
C MET A 40 -0.04 -28.11 -6.98
N VAL A 41 0.91 -28.70 -6.23
CA VAL A 41 1.80 -27.95 -5.33
C VAL A 41 2.61 -26.91 -6.10
N VAL A 42 3.15 -27.26 -7.27
CA VAL A 42 3.88 -26.32 -8.14
C VAL A 42 2.97 -25.19 -8.62
N LEU A 43 1.75 -25.50 -9.06
CA LEU A 43 0.78 -24.49 -9.50
C LEU A 43 0.38 -23.55 -8.35
N HIS A 44 0.12 -24.11 -7.16
CA HIS A 44 -0.19 -23.33 -5.97
C HIS A 44 0.97 -22.41 -5.58
N LEU A 45 2.21 -22.92 -5.58
CA LEU A 45 3.40 -22.12 -5.31
C LEU A 45 3.54 -20.97 -6.31
N ALA A 46 3.36 -21.24 -7.60
CA ALA A 46 3.40 -20.22 -8.65
C ALA A 46 2.33 -19.15 -8.45
N ALA A 47 1.10 -19.55 -8.11
CA ALA A 47 0.00 -18.62 -7.81
C ALA A 47 0.31 -17.74 -6.58
N SER A 48 0.83 -18.35 -5.51
CA SER A 48 1.22 -17.65 -4.28
C SER A 48 2.35 -16.65 -4.52
N LEU A 49 3.35 -16.99 -5.35
CA LEU A 49 4.41 -16.06 -5.75
C LEU A 49 3.88 -14.89 -6.58
N ALA A 50 2.94 -15.15 -7.50
CA ALA A 50 2.30 -14.10 -8.31
C ALA A 50 1.48 -13.15 -7.43
N LEU A 51 0.73 -13.67 -6.46
CA LEU A 51 -0.01 -12.87 -5.48
C LEU A 51 0.93 -12.02 -4.63
N LEU A 52 2.01 -12.62 -4.11
CA LEU A 52 3.02 -11.90 -3.33
C LEU A 52 3.63 -10.74 -4.13
N ALA A 53 3.91 -10.92 -5.42
CA ALA A 53 4.45 -9.86 -6.27
C ALA A 53 3.51 -8.65 -6.40
N ILE A 54 2.19 -8.87 -6.35
CA ILE A 54 1.16 -7.82 -6.40
C ILE A 54 0.96 -7.18 -5.02
N GLU A 55 0.96 -7.98 -3.96
CA GLU A 55 0.65 -7.50 -2.61
C GLU A 55 1.82 -6.79 -1.93
N VAL A 56 3.08 -7.17 -2.23
CA VAL A 56 4.27 -6.57 -1.61
C VAL A 56 4.35 -5.05 -1.82
N PRO A 57 4.14 -4.47 -3.02
CA PRO A 57 4.11 -3.02 -3.20
C PRO A 57 3.04 -2.34 -2.35
N ILE A 58 1.83 -2.92 -2.27
CA ILE A 58 0.73 -2.39 -1.46
C ILE A 58 1.11 -2.42 0.01
N PHE A 59 1.68 -3.53 0.47
CA PHE A 59 2.15 -3.70 1.84
C PHE A 59 3.25 -2.68 2.19
N LYS A 60 4.20 -2.43 1.28
CA LYS A 60 5.23 -1.40 1.46
C LYS A 60 4.65 0.00 1.64
N ILE A 61 3.61 0.35 0.85
CA ILE A 61 2.90 1.62 1.01
C ILE A 61 2.28 1.70 2.40
N HIS A 62 1.51 0.69 2.82
CA HIS A 62 0.84 0.68 4.13
C HIS A 62 1.84 0.76 5.29
N LEU A 63 2.95 0.01 5.20
CA LEU A 63 4.02 0.08 6.20
C LEU A 63 4.62 1.48 6.27
N GLY A 64 4.83 2.13 5.13
CA GLY A 64 5.27 3.52 5.03
C GLY A 64 4.31 4.47 5.73
N LEU A 65 3.02 4.40 5.39
CA LEU A 65 1.96 5.23 5.99
C LEU A 65 1.91 5.07 7.51
N VAL A 66 1.88 3.83 8.00
CA VAL A 66 1.87 3.53 9.44
C VAL A 66 3.14 4.03 10.11
N SER A 67 4.31 3.82 9.50
CA SER A 67 5.59 4.24 10.06
C SER A 67 5.74 5.77 10.19
N ARG A 68 5.00 6.53 9.37
CA ARG A 68 4.97 8.01 9.39
C ARG A 68 3.73 8.58 10.07
N ASN A 69 2.80 7.73 10.52
CA ASN A 69 1.50 8.13 11.02
C ASN A 69 0.72 9.02 10.03
N GLU A 70 0.85 8.70 8.75
CA GLU A 70 0.32 9.43 7.61
C GLU A 70 -0.95 8.73 7.09
N LEU A 71 -2.00 9.49 6.79
CA LEU A 71 -3.24 8.97 6.22
C LEU A 71 -3.09 8.76 4.71
N ALA A 72 -3.86 7.82 4.16
CA ALA A 72 -3.82 7.54 2.73
C ALA A 72 -4.19 8.77 1.87
N GLN A 73 -5.13 9.59 2.33
CA GLN A 73 -5.49 10.85 1.68
C GLN A 73 -4.33 11.86 1.73
N GLU A 74 -3.63 11.99 2.86
CA GLU A 74 -2.49 12.91 3.01
C GLU A 74 -1.34 12.51 2.08
N TRP A 75 -1.03 11.22 2.03
CA TRP A 75 -0.03 10.67 1.11
C TRP A 75 -0.42 10.88 -0.35
N LYS A 76 -1.69 10.65 -0.69
CA LYS A 76 -2.19 10.80 -2.07
C LYS A 76 -2.08 12.23 -2.58
N HIS A 77 -2.25 13.22 -1.70
CA HIS A 77 -2.13 14.63 -2.03
C HIS A 77 -0.74 15.20 -1.75
N ASN A 78 0.24 14.35 -1.37
CA ASN A 78 1.63 14.74 -1.12
C ASN A 78 1.79 15.87 -0.08
N ILE A 79 0.90 15.96 0.93
CA ILE A 79 0.83 17.09 1.87
C ILE A 79 2.14 17.28 2.66
N HIS A 80 2.78 16.16 3.00
CA HIS A 80 4.03 16.14 3.79
C HIS A 80 5.28 15.96 2.93
N TYR A 81 5.18 16.18 1.62
CA TYR A 81 6.29 16.01 0.69
C TYR A 81 6.77 17.35 0.14
N ILE A 82 8.07 17.41 -0.09
CA ILE A 82 8.77 18.53 -0.70
C ILE A 82 9.49 18.06 -1.97
N ALA A 83 9.71 18.97 -2.89
CA ALA A 83 10.54 18.76 -4.07
C ALA A 83 11.80 19.63 -4.00
N ASN A 84 12.89 19.09 -4.55
CA ASN A 84 14.16 19.80 -4.72
C ASN A 84 14.47 19.97 -6.20
N GLY A 85 15.32 20.96 -6.52
CA GLY A 85 15.69 21.27 -7.90
C GLY A 85 14.55 21.86 -8.73
N THR A 86 13.62 22.56 -8.07
CA THR A 86 12.49 23.21 -8.74
C THR A 86 12.92 24.56 -9.32
N SER A 87 12.10 25.11 -10.21
CA SER A 87 12.21 26.47 -10.74
C SER A 87 12.19 27.55 -9.65
N GLN A 88 11.53 27.27 -8.52
CA GLN A 88 11.37 28.15 -7.37
C GLN A 88 12.44 27.95 -6.28
N GLY A 89 13.27 26.91 -6.40
CA GLY A 89 14.33 26.56 -5.45
C GLY A 89 14.22 25.14 -4.89
N ASP A 90 14.78 24.94 -3.70
CA ASP A 90 14.75 23.67 -2.99
C ASP A 90 13.71 23.68 -1.87
N SER A 91 13.26 22.49 -1.47
CA SER A 91 12.29 22.27 -0.38
C SER A 91 10.95 22.95 -0.61
N ILE A 92 10.49 22.98 -1.86
CA ILE A 92 9.19 23.53 -2.22
C ILE A 92 8.11 22.47 -1.94
N PRO A 93 7.01 22.82 -1.24
CA PRO A 93 5.92 21.90 -1.03
C PRO A 93 5.36 21.39 -2.36
N VAL A 94 5.10 20.09 -2.45
CA VAL A 94 4.61 19.48 -3.70
C VAL A 94 3.26 20.08 -4.13
N GLU A 95 2.45 20.52 -3.17
CA GLU A 95 1.16 21.19 -3.40
C GLU A 95 1.28 22.57 -4.09
N ASP A 96 2.46 23.20 -4.02
CA ASP A 96 2.71 24.54 -4.56
C ASP A 96 3.35 24.49 -5.97
N LEU A 97 3.63 23.28 -6.50
CA LEU A 97 4.18 23.10 -7.84
C LEU A 97 3.11 23.32 -8.90
N ASP A 98 3.50 23.88 -10.04
CA ASP A 98 2.64 23.88 -11.22
C ASP A 98 2.51 22.45 -11.79
N ASP A 99 1.45 22.21 -12.57
CA ASP A 99 1.14 20.87 -13.09
C ASP A 99 2.25 20.29 -13.98
N ASP A 100 2.96 21.13 -14.76
CA ASP A 100 4.00 20.67 -15.67
C ASP A 100 5.27 20.28 -14.87
N GLU A 101 5.66 21.12 -13.91
CA GLU A 101 6.78 20.85 -13.01
C GLU A 101 6.50 19.67 -12.07
N TYR A 102 5.28 19.54 -11.56
CA TYR A 102 4.84 18.39 -10.77
C TYR A 102 5.04 17.09 -11.54
N ASN A 103 4.55 17.02 -12.78
CA ASN A 103 4.62 15.80 -13.60
C ASN A 103 6.07 15.39 -13.89
N ASP A 104 6.92 16.35 -14.25
CA ASP A 104 8.34 16.08 -14.53
C ASP A 104 9.10 15.58 -13.27
N LEU A 105 8.86 16.21 -12.11
CA LEU A 105 9.49 15.82 -10.84
C LEU A 105 8.93 14.51 -10.29
N PHE A 106 7.65 14.23 -10.52
CA PHE A 106 7.01 12.96 -10.18
C PHE A 106 7.65 11.80 -10.96
N ASP A 107 7.81 11.95 -12.28
CA ASP A 107 8.43 10.93 -13.13
C ASP A 107 9.90 10.67 -12.77
N LYS A 108 10.59 11.71 -12.26
CA LYS A 108 11.98 11.61 -11.75
C LYS A 108 12.07 11.04 -10.35
N GLY A 109 10.96 10.87 -9.63
CA GLY A 109 10.95 10.42 -8.24
C GLY A 109 11.62 11.43 -7.28
N ALA A 110 11.49 12.73 -7.56
CA ALA A 110 12.17 13.79 -6.83
C ALA A 110 11.45 14.24 -5.55
N PHE A 111 10.30 13.64 -5.21
CA PHE A 111 9.54 13.97 -4.01
C PHE A 111 10.13 13.31 -2.78
N ILE A 112 10.40 14.11 -1.75
CA ILE A 112 11.03 13.70 -0.51
C ILE A 112 10.04 13.98 0.62
N TYR A 113 9.82 12.98 1.47
CA TYR A 113 9.01 13.17 2.67
C TYR A 113 9.74 14.07 3.67
N ASP A 114 9.05 15.07 4.19
CA ASP A 114 9.55 15.98 5.21
C ASP A 114 8.80 15.75 6.55
N PRO A 115 9.44 15.10 7.54
CA PRO A 115 8.82 14.84 8.84
C PRO A 115 8.40 16.11 9.59
N THR A 116 9.03 17.27 9.31
CA THR A 116 8.73 18.52 10.02
C THR A 116 7.35 19.07 9.67
N ARG A 117 6.80 18.66 8.51
CA ARG A 117 5.44 19.00 8.05
C ARG A 117 4.36 18.07 8.60
N ASN A 118 4.73 16.97 9.24
CA ASN A 118 3.79 16.00 9.81
C ASN A 118 3.87 16.03 11.35
N PRO A 119 3.04 16.83 12.04
CA PRO A 119 3.09 16.93 13.50
C PRO A 119 2.69 15.62 14.22
N TRP A 120 2.08 14.66 13.51
CA TRP A 120 1.71 13.33 14.02
C TRP A 120 2.84 12.31 13.89
N ASP A 121 3.88 12.62 13.11
CA ASP A 121 5.06 11.76 13.00
C ASP A 121 5.91 11.86 14.28
N LYS A 122 5.87 10.80 15.09
CA LYS A 122 6.68 10.65 16.30
C LYS A 122 7.79 9.60 16.13
N GLY A 123 8.11 9.25 14.89
CA GLY A 123 9.06 8.20 14.54
C GLY A 123 8.43 6.81 14.48
N CYS A 124 9.05 5.93 13.66
CA CYS A 124 8.51 4.64 13.25
C CYS A 124 7.97 3.77 14.40
N SER A 125 8.77 3.53 15.45
CA SER A 125 8.35 2.65 16.56
C SER A 125 7.12 3.18 17.30
N MET A 126 7.08 4.49 17.55
CA MET A 126 5.97 5.13 18.25
C MET A 126 4.71 5.18 17.37
N ASN A 127 4.89 5.50 16.08
CA ASN A 127 3.78 5.55 15.13
C ASN A 127 3.14 4.17 14.92
N CYS A 128 3.95 3.12 14.80
CA CYS A 128 3.47 1.74 14.73
C CYS A 128 2.69 1.35 15.99
N TRP A 129 3.16 1.72 17.18
CA TRP A 129 2.43 1.46 18.42
C TRP A 129 1.11 2.24 18.47
N ASN A 130 1.14 3.53 18.12
CA ASN A 130 -0.06 4.37 18.08
C ASN A 130 -1.10 3.82 17.11
N PHE A 131 -0.71 3.34 15.92
CA PHE A 131 -1.64 2.74 14.98
C PHE A 131 -2.49 1.61 15.59
N TRP A 132 -1.88 0.76 16.43
CA TRP A 132 -2.59 -0.35 17.08
C TRP A 132 -3.32 0.04 18.37
N CYS A 133 -2.82 1.04 19.09
CA CYS A 133 -3.25 1.29 20.47
C CYS A 133 -3.90 2.65 20.70
N TRP A 134 -3.78 3.60 19.78
CA TRP A 134 -4.26 4.97 19.94
C TRP A 134 -4.83 5.54 18.63
N PRO A 135 -6.15 5.73 18.53
CA PRO A 135 -6.72 6.31 17.32
C PRO A 135 -6.24 7.75 17.15
N ARG A 136 -5.80 8.11 15.95
CA ARG A 136 -5.41 9.49 15.60
C ARG A 136 -6.59 10.46 15.71
N TRP A 137 -7.80 9.98 15.41
CA TRP A 137 -9.03 10.76 15.42
C TRP A 137 -9.94 10.37 16.59
N PRO A 138 -10.77 11.30 17.09
CA PRO A 138 -11.78 11.00 18.10
C PRO A 138 -12.78 9.95 17.60
N ALA A 139 -13.45 9.23 18.51
CA ALA A 139 -14.40 8.15 18.18
C ALA A 139 -15.58 8.56 17.26
N GLY A 140 -15.82 9.87 17.05
CA GLY A 140 -16.85 10.39 16.17
C GLY A 140 -16.39 10.68 14.74
N GLU A 141 -15.09 10.65 14.46
CA GLU A 141 -14.52 10.94 13.15
C GLU A 141 -14.01 9.66 12.51
N LYS A 142 -14.53 9.34 11.33
CA LYS A 142 -13.99 8.26 10.52
C LYS A 142 -12.70 8.79 9.90
N GLY A 143 -11.55 8.42 10.47
CA GLY A 143 -10.29 8.56 9.75
C GLY A 143 -10.43 7.83 8.42
N GLU A 144 -10.47 8.57 7.32
CA GLU A 144 -10.52 7.98 5.99
C GLU A 144 -9.17 7.31 5.74
N PHE A 145 -9.16 5.97 5.85
CA PHE A 145 -8.11 5.09 5.35
C PHE A 145 -8.40 4.70 3.90
#